data_AF-A0A7W0ZIT7-F1
#
_entry.id   AF-A0A7W0ZIT7-F1
#
_cell.length_a   1.000
_cell.length_b   1.000
_cell.length_c   1.000
_cell.angle_alpha   90.00
_cell.angle_beta   90.00
_cell.angle_gamma   90.00
#
_symmetry.space_group_name_H-M   'P 1'
#
loop_
_entity.id
_entity.type
_entity.pdbx_description
1 polymer ?
#
loop_
_entity_poly.entity_id
_entity_poly.type
_entity_poly.pdbx_seq_one_letter_code
_entity_poly.pdbx_strand_id
1 'polypeptide(L)'
;MRKTITSLAATFALLVAPAAAIAAPEDPPPPPTGLVPPDAPTPGPGVPGGTAQEGKVLTADRGIWEGDVTLTNDWRRCSASACESTGRTGSTYVLGAQDVGSRIKLRVRGERSGLLGGSRTADSPLTAVVAAAPVAPANTSAPVITGAAQEGQTLSASEGGWTGTSPITYSYEWLRCTSTCTPTGVAGPTYPLGVADVGSQLTVVVTAANEAGSATATATSPAVAALPPAASP
;
A
#
# COMPACT_ATOMS: atom_id res chain seq x y z
N MET A 1 -103.37 43.78 43.31
CA MET A 1 -103.42 45.22 42.98
C MET A 1 -102.80 45.43 41.61
N ARG A 2 -103.53 46.15 40.74
CA ARG A 2 -103.11 46.55 39.39
C ARG A 2 -101.77 47.30 39.39
N LYS A 3 -100.96 47.10 38.35
CA LYS A 3 -100.57 48.21 37.45
C LYS A 3 -99.91 47.69 36.16
N THR A 4 -100.65 47.92 35.08
CA THR A 4 -100.24 47.94 33.67
C THR A 4 -99.30 49.12 33.41
N ILE A 5 -98.23 48.93 32.63
CA ILE A 5 -97.68 49.97 31.74
C ILE A 5 -97.23 49.32 30.41
N THR A 6 -97.80 49.86 29.35
CA THR A 6 -97.62 49.63 27.91
C THR A 6 -96.32 50.28 27.41
N SER A 7 -95.56 49.65 26.50
CA SER A 7 -94.84 50.38 25.43
C SER A 7 -94.35 49.48 24.29
N LEU A 8 -94.18 50.10 23.12
CA LEU A 8 -94.22 49.60 21.74
C LEU A 8 -92.94 48.95 21.18
N ALA A 9 -93.19 48.08 20.19
CA ALA A 9 -92.51 47.89 18.89
C ALA A 9 -91.04 47.46 18.81
N ALA A 10 -90.80 46.34 18.09
CA ALA A 10 -90.31 46.34 16.70
C ALA A 10 -90.00 44.89 16.26
N THR A 11 -90.64 44.45 15.18
CA THR A 11 -90.42 43.12 14.59
C THR A 11 -89.13 43.13 13.78
N PHE A 12 -88.11 42.40 14.22
CA PHE A 12 -86.87 42.18 13.47
C PHE A 12 -86.76 40.69 13.16
N ALA A 13 -87.00 40.31 11.89
CA ALA A 13 -86.83 38.94 11.43
C ALA A 13 -85.33 38.67 11.22
N LEU A 14 -84.70 37.91 12.12
CA LEU A 14 -83.31 37.50 12.00
C LEU A 14 -83.24 36.18 11.20
N LEU A 15 -82.60 36.22 10.03
CA LEU A 15 -82.24 35.03 9.27
C LEU A 15 -81.25 34.19 10.09
N VAL A 16 -81.62 32.97 10.49
CA VAL A 16 -80.69 32.02 11.12
C VAL A 16 -79.96 31.25 10.02
N ALA A 17 -78.68 31.56 9.82
CA ALA A 17 -77.78 30.72 9.02
C ALA A 17 -77.44 29.43 9.80
N PRO A 18 -77.31 28.26 9.14
CA PRO A 18 -76.96 27.03 9.82
C PRO A 18 -75.51 27.11 10.34
N ALA A 19 -75.30 26.67 11.58
CA ALA A 19 -73.99 26.62 12.21
C ALA A 19 -73.06 25.69 11.43
N ALA A 20 -71.97 26.22 10.89
CA ALA A 20 -70.86 25.43 10.39
C ALA A 20 -70.21 24.70 11.58
N ALA A 21 -70.14 23.37 11.52
CA ALA A 21 -69.39 22.58 12.49
C ALA A 21 -67.91 22.98 12.39
N ILE A 22 -67.39 23.61 13.44
CA ILE A 22 -65.97 23.92 13.58
C ILE A 22 -65.25 22.59 13.79
N ALA A 23 -64.41 22.17 12.83
CA ALA A 23 -63.50 21.05 13.02
C ALA A 23 -62.63 21.32 14.26
N ALA A 24 -62.43 20.32 15.11
CA ALA A 24 -61.52 20.41 16.24
C ALA A 24 -60.12 20.86 15.74
N PRO A 25 -59.37 21.67 16.50
CA PRO A 25 -58.01 22.04 16.12
C PRO A 25 -57.18 20.77 15.94
N GLU A 26 -56.57 20.60 14.76
CA GLU A 26 -55.60 19.53 14.56
C GLU A 26 -54.48 19.66 15.60
N ASP A 27 -54.08 18.56 16.24
CA ASP A 27 -52.92 18.55 17.13
C ASP A 27 -51.69 19.09 16.37
N PRO A 28 -50.87 19.95 17.00
CA PRO A 28 -49.64 20.42 16.38
C PRO A 28 -48.77 19.21 16.00
N PRO A 29 -48.15 19.21 14.81
CA PRO A 29 -47.30 18.09 14.39
C PRO A 29 -46.24 17.83 15.47
N PRO A 30 -45.91 16.56 15.77
CA PRO A 30 -44.86 16.25 16.74
C PRO A 30 -43.56 16.97 16.34
N PRO A 31 -42.73 17.40 17.31
CA PRO A 31 -41.46 18.05 17.00
C PRO A 31 -40.65 17.15 16.06
N PRO A 32 -39.88 17.71 15.09
CA PRO A 32 -39.07 16.90 14.21
C PRO A 32 -38.09 16.08 15.05
N THR A 33 -38.31 14.77 15.12
CA THR A 33 -37.36 13.84 15.73
C THR A 33 -36.10 13.89 14.90
N GLY A 34 -35.07 14.60 15.39
CA GLY A 34 -33.81 14.76 14.68
C GLY A 34 -33.18 13.40 14.39
N LEU A 35 -32.51 13.31 13.25
CA LEU A 35 -31.65 12.18 12.90
C LEU A 35 -30.63 11.92 14.03
N VAL A 36 -30.43 10.67 14.43
CA VAL A 36 -29.49 10.27 15.49
C VAL A 36 -28.39 9.41 14.88
N PRO A 37 -27.23 9.99 14.52
CA PRO A 37 -26.09 9.24 14.02
C PRO A 37 -25.70 8.11 14.98
N PRO A 38 -25.13 7.00 14.46
CA PRO A 38 -24.54 5.98 15.31
C PRO A 38 -23.43 6.56 16.18
N ASP A 39 -23.07 5.89 17.27
CA ASP A 39 -21.95 6.28 18.11
C ASP A 39 -20.60 6.07 17.39
N ALA A 40 -19.55 6.70 17.91
CA ALA A 40 -18.21 6.50 17.36
C ALA A 40 -17.70 5.09 17.68
N PRO A 41 -17.05 4.40 16.72
CA PRO A 41 -16.58 3.04 16.95
C PRO A 41 -15.46 2.98 17.99
N THR A 42 -15.48 1.93 18.83
CA THR A 42 -14.48 1.69 19.88
C THR A 42 -14.11 0.20 19.94
N PRO A 43 -12.89 -0.21 19.51
CA PRO A 43 -11.82 0.61 18.94
C PRO A 43 -12.23 1.25 17.60
N GLY A 44 -11.59 2.37 17.28
CA GLY A 44 -11.76 3.04 15.98
C GLY A 44 -11.18 2.23 14.81
N PRO A 45 -11.43 2.65 13.56
CA PRO A 45 -10.95 1.94 12.39
C PRO A 45 -9.43 1.88 12.30
N GLY A 46 -8.93 0.84 11.63
CA GLY A 46 -7.51 0.57 11.48
C GLY A 46 -7.15 0.04 10.10
N VAL A 47 -5.85 0.01 9.84
CA VAL A 47 -5.26 -0.65 8.67
C VAL A 47 -4.16 -1.58 9.17
N PRO A 48 -4.51 -2.72 9.81
CA PRO A 48 -3.51 -3.60 10.41
C PRO A 48 -2.64 -4.27 9.35
N GLY A 49 -1.34 -4.37 9.64
CA GLY A 49 -0.45 -5.37 9.05
C GLY A 49 -0.06 -5.23 7.58
N GLY A 50 -0.32 -4.09 6.94
CA GLY A 50 0.11 -3.85 5.54
C GLY A 50 1.39 -3.02 5.47
N THR A 51 2.43 -3.51 4.79
CA THR A 51 3.58 -2.68 4.40
C THR A 51 3.10 -1.63 3.39
N ALA A 52 3.37 -0.36 3.64
CA ALA A 52 3.09 0.73 2.70
C ALA A 52 4.08 0.68 1.54
N GLN A 53 3.86 -0.23 0.60
CA GLN A 53 4.68 -0.42 -0.59
C GLN A 53 3.78 -0.78 -1.76
N GLU A 54 4.09 -0.23 -2.94
CA GLU A 54 3.42 -0.58 -4.19
C GLU A 54 3.34 -2.11 -4.40
N GLY A 55 2.19 -2.57 -4.88
CA GLY A 55 1.89 -3.99 -5.08
C GLY A 55 1.47 -4.73 -3.80
N LYS A 56 1.60 -4.12 -2.61
CA LYS A 56 1.12 -4.72 -1.35
C LYS A 56 -0.36 -4.41 -1.10
N VAL A 57 -0.97 -5.25 -0.28
CA VAL A 57 -2.40 -5.16 0.06
C VAL A 57 -2.57 -4.63 1.47
N LEU A 58 -3.39 -3.60 1.62
CA LEU A 58 -3.89 -3.10 2.89
C LEU A 58 -5.23 -3.78 3.21
N THR A 59 -5.44 -4.12 4.47
CA THR A 59 -6.70 -4.71 4.95
C THR A 59 -7.44 -3.71 5.81
N ALA A 60 -8.74 -3.56 5.58
CA ALA A 60 -9.59 -2.69 6.37
C ALA A 60 -9.96 -3.36 7.69
N ASP A 61 -9.65 -2.71 8.81
CA ASP A 61 -10.32 -2.93 10.08
C ASP A 61 -11.34 -1.81 10.28
N ARG A 62 -12.63 -2.16 10.33
CA ARG A 62 -13.70 -1.18 10.41
C ARG A 62 -13.92 -0.62 11.81
N GLY A 63 -13.23 -1.16 12.82
CA GLY A 63 -13.52 -0.91 14.22
C GLY A 63 -14.84 -1.57 14.65
N ILE A 64 -15.20 -1.38 15.93
CA ILE A 64 -16.42 -1.95 16.50
C ILE A 64 -17.49 -0.87 16.59
N TRP A 65 -18.62 -1.08 15.91
CA TRP A 65 -19.76 -0.16 15.89
C TRP A 65 -20.94 -0.78 16.67
N GLU A 66 -21.60 0.02 17.50
CA GLU A 66 -22.75 -0.43 18.30
C GLU A 66 -24.08 -0.25 17.56
N GLY A 67 -24.95 -1.25 17.71
CA GLY A 67 -26.29 -1.29 17.14
C GLY A 67 -26.33 -1.70 15.66
N ASP A 68 -27.52 -1.66 15.08
CA ASP A 68 -27.75 -2.01 13.67
C ASP A 68 -27.27 -0.88 12.75
N VAL A 69 -26.01 -0.99 12.31
CA VAL A 69 -25.33 0.01 11.47
C VAL A 69 -24.80 -0.66 10.20
N THR A 70 -25.13 -0.09 9.05
CA THR A 70 -24.54 -0.49 7.77
C THR A 70 -23.23 0.27 7.57
N LEU A 71 -22.14 -0.46 7.31
CA LEU A 71 -20.80 0.11 7.20
C LEU A 71 -20.32 0.15 5.74
N THR A 72 -19.84 1.31 5.31
CA THR A 72 -19.19 1.51 4.02
C THR A 72 -17.74 1.95 4.21
N ASN A 73 -16.82 1.33 3.48
CA ASN A 73 -15.42 1.76 3.43
C ASN A 73 -15.21 2.80 2.35
N ASP A 74 -14.31 3.75 2.61
CA ASP A 74 -13.77 4.69 1.64
C ASP A 74 -12.26 4.78 1.88
N TRP A 75 -11.49 4.11 1.02
CA TRP A 75 -10.04 4.24 1.06
C TRP A 75 -9.61 5.61 0.54
N ARG A 76 -8.78 6.30 1.32
CA ARG A 76 -8.36 7.68 1.01
C ARG A 76 -6.87 7.73 0.73
N ARG A 77 -6.49 8.48 -0.31
CA ARG A 77 -5.10 8.86 -0.56
C ARG A 77 -4.85 10.23 0.03
N CYS A 78 -3.81 10.35 0.83
CA CYS A 78 -3.46 11.57 1.54
C CYS A 78 -2.09 12.10 1.12
N SER A 79 -2.07 13.39 0.75
CA SER A 79 -0.87 14.20 0.64
C SER A 79 -0.52 14.83 2.00
N ALA A 80 0.45 15.74 2.03
CA ALA A 80 0.77 16.52 3.23
C ALA A 80 -0.37 17.46 3.66
N SER A 81 -1.26 17.85 2.74
CA SER A 81 -2.27 18.90 2.96
C SER A 81 -3.71 18.42 2.87
N ALA A 82 -3.98 17.30 2.19
CA ALA A 82 -5.35 16.85 1.94
C ALA A 82 -5.47 15.33 1.79
N CYS A 83 -6.67 14.81 1.99
CA CYS A 83 -7.03 13.42 1.76
C CYS A 83 -8.21 13.33 0.79
N GLU A 84 -8.03 12.61 -0.32
CA GLU A 84 -9.02 12.42 -1.37
C GLU A 84 -9.53 10.98 -1.38
N SER A 85 -10.76 10.77 -1.87
CA SER A 85 -11.29 9.41 -2.02
C SER A 85 -10.65 8.74 -3.23
N THR A 86 -10.32 7.46 -3.08
CA THR A 86 -9.84 6.61 -4.18
C THR A 86 -10.99 5.92 -4.93
N GLY A 87 -12.23 6.08 -4.46
CA GLY A 87 -13.40 5.34 -4.96
C GLY A 87 -13.41 3.85 -4.60
N ARG A 88 -12.41 3.35 -3.84
CA ARG A 88 -12.35 1.95 -3.43
C ARG A 88 -13.10 1.76 -2.10
N THR A 89 -13.98 0.78 -2.08
CA THR A 89 -14.85 0.45 -0.93
C THR A 89 -14.69 -0.98 -0.42
N GLY A 90 -13.75 -1.75 -0.99
CA GLY A 90 -13.47 -3.11 -0.59
C GLY A 90 -12.96 -3.23 0.85
N SER A 91 -13.02 -4.45 1.41
CA SER A 91 -12.32 -4.80 2.65
C SER A 91 -10.80 -4.84 2.48
N THR A 92 -10.31 -4.81 1.24
CA THR A 92 -8.89 -4.72 0.89
C THR A 92 -8.63 -3.60 -0.10
N TYR A 93 -7.39 -3.10 -0.11
CA TYR A 93 -6.89 -2.10 -1.05
C TYR A 93 -5.48 -2.47 -1.51
N VAL A 94 -5.32 -2.71 -2.82
CA VAL A 94 -4.00 -2.95 -3.42
C VAL A 94 -3.35 -1.60 -3.74
N LEU A 95 -2.19 -1.35 -3.15
CA LEU A 95 -1.38 -0.16 -3.41
C LEU A 95 -0.84 -0.20 -4.84
N GLY A 96 -1.12 0.83 -5.64
CA GLY A 96 -0.56 0.94 -7.00
C GLY A 96 0.44 2.10 -7.12
N ALA A 97 1.04 2.24 -8.31
CA ALA A 97 2.01 3.29 -8.62
C ALA A 97 1.53 4.70 -8.25
N GLN A 98 0.23 4.98 -8.45
CA GLN A 98 -0.38 6.27 -8.13
C GLN A 98 -0.40 6.61 -6.62
N ASP A 99 -0.18 5.62 -5.75
CA ASP A 99 -0.18 5.79 -4.31
C ASP A 99 1.24 6.07 -3.77
N VAL A 100 2.29 5.84 -4.57
CA VAL A 100 3.69 6.06 -4.19
C VAL A 100 3.90 7.52 -3.78
N GLY A 101 4.58 7.72 -2.65
CA GLY A 101 4.80 9.03 -2.03
C GLY A 101 3.60 9.59 -1.26
N SER A 102 2.44 8.93 -1.31
CA SER A 102 1.25 9.28 -0.51
C SER A 102 1.16 8.42 0.75
N ARG A 103 0.31 8.83 1.68
CA ARG A 103 -0.15 7.97 2.79
C ARG A 103 -1.58 7.52 2.51
N ILE A 104 -1.96 6.34 2.99
CA ILE A 104 -3.33 5.84 2.87
C ILE A 104 -4.01 5.89 4.23
N LYS A 105 -5.32 6.14 4.25
CA LYS A 105 -6.16 5.86 5.42
C LYS A 105 -7.48 5.22 5.00
N LEU A 106 -8.10 4.52 5.94
CA LEU A 106 -9.46 4.04 5.80
C LEU A 106 -10.42 5.05 6.44
N ARG A 107 -11.43 5.49 5.68
CA ARG A 107 -12.60 6.16 6.23
C ARG A 107 -13.76 5.16 6.25
N VAL A 108 -14.39 4.99 7.41
CA VAL A 108 -15.58 4.15 7.56
C VAL A 108 -16.78 5.05 7.78
N ARG A 109 -17.83 4.88 6.99
CA ARG A 109 -19.13 5.51 7.18
C ARG A 109 -20.09 4.48 7.75
N GLY A 110 -20.61 4.73 8.94
CA GLY A 110 -21.70 3.97 9.54
C GLY A 110 -23.03 4.69 9.34
N GLU A 111 -24.02 3.96 8.82
CA GLU A 111 -25.39 4.43 8.60
C GLU A 111 -26.37 3.64 9.45
N ARG A 112 -27.10 4.36 10.32
CA ARG A 112 -28.20 3.80 11.12
C ARG A 112 -29.49 3.91 10.31
N SER A 113 -30.21 2.80 10.19
CA SER A 113 -31.53 2.75 9.54
C SER A 113 -32.67 3.04 10.52
N GLY A 114 -33.86 3.38 10.00
CA GLY A 114 -35.07 3.63 10.80
C GLY A 114 -35.38 5.11 11.07
N LEU A 115 -36.38 5.35 11.91
CA LEU A 115 -36.95 6.70 12.18
C LEU A 115 -35.96 7.66 12.86
N LEU A 116 -34.92 7.13 13.51
CA LEU A 116 -33.83 7.88 14.13
C LEU A 116 -32.56 7.82 13.27
N GLY A 117 -32.70 7.60 11.96
CA GLY A 117 -31.59 7.37 11.04
C GLY A 117 -30.50 8.45 11.12
N GLY A 118 -29.33 8.17 10.55
CA GLY A 118 -28.22 9.11 10.58
C GLY A 118 -26.91 8.46 10.19
N SER A 119 -25.90 9.28 9.89
CA SER A 119 -24.59 8.78 9.47
C SER A 119 -23.47 9.39 10.28
N ARG A 120 -22.46 8.58 10.62
CA ARG A 120 -21.19 9.04 11.19
C ARG A 120 -20.04 8.52 10.35
N THR A 121 -18.96 9.30 10.25
CA THR A 121 -17.69 8.83 9.70
C THR A 121 -16.62 8.75 10.77
N ALA A 122 -15.79 7.72 10.71
CA ALA A 122 -14.57 7.57 11.49
C ALA A 122 -13.39 7.30 10.56
N ASP A 123 -12.21 7.84 10.89
CA ASP A 123 -10.99 7.67 10.11
C ASP A 123 -9.98 6.80 10.89
N SER A 124 -9.23 5.96 10.18
CA SER A 124 -8.04 5.32 10.72
C SER A 124 -6.87 6.32 10.80
N PRO A 125 -5.82 6.00 11.57
CA PRO A 125 -4.51 6.63 11.40
C PRO A 125 -4.01 6.49 9.96
N LEU A 126 -3.12 7.40 9.57
CA LEU A 126 -2.41 7.31 8.29
C LEU A 126 -1.40 6.15 8.33
N THR A 127 -1.26 5.44 7.20
CA THR A 127 -0.13 4.53 7.00
C THR A 127 1.20 5.29 6.94
N ALA A 128 2.31 4.55 6.93
CA ALA A 128 3.56 5.07 6.42
C ALA A 128 3.41 5.56 4.96
N VAL A 129 4.35 6.38 4.50
CA VAL A 129 4.41 6.79 3.09
C VAL A 129 4.63 5.55 2.24
N VAL A 130 3.84 5.40 1.18
CA VAL A 130 3.94 4.27 0.26
C VAL A 130 5.26 4.37 -0.51
N ALA A 131 6.12 3.37 -0.34
CA ALA A 131 7.33 3.21 -1.13
C ALA A 131 7.03 2.59 -2.50
N ALA A 132 7.87 2.89 -3.49
CA ALA A 132 7.83 2.20 -4.77
C ALA A 132 8.18 0.72 -4.61
N ALA A 133 7.72 -0.12 -5.55
CA ALA A 133 8.12 -1.52 -5.58
C ALA A 133 9.63 -1.64 -5.84
N PRO A 134 10.33 -2.61 -5.25
CA PRO A 134 11.74 -2.79 -5.47
C PRO A 134 11.98 -3.38 -6.86
N VAL A 135 13.05 -2.94 -7.51
CA VAL A 135 13.46 -3.39 -8.84
C VAL A 135 14.63 -4.34 -8.69
N ALA A 136 14.51 -5.55 -9.26
CA ALA A 136 15.56 -6.56 -9.22
C ALA A 136 16.85 -6.07 -9.91
N PRO A 137 18.03 -6.59 -9.54
CA PRO A 137 19.27 -6.16 -10.15
C PRO A 137 19.33 -6.50 -11.63
N ALA A 138 19.93 -5.61 -12.44
CA ALA A 138 20.20 -5.86 -13.85
C ALA A 138 21.61 -5.39 -14.20
N ASN A 139 22.36 -6.22 -14.94
CA ASN A 139 23.72 -5.90 -15.34
C ASN A 139 23.70 -4.84 -16.45
N THR A 140 24.47 -3.75 -16.27
CA THR A 140 24.66 -2.68 -17.25
C THR A 140 26.05 -2.69 -17.88
N SER A 141 27.03 -3.26 -17.19
CA SER A 141 28.33 -3.59 -17.76
C SER A 141 28.87 -4.87 -17.15
N ALA A 142 29.43 -5.73 -18.01
CA ALA A 142 29.98 -7.01 -17.59
C ALA A 142 31.13 -6.82 -16.58
N PRO A 143 31.35 -7.78 -15.67
CA PRO A 143 32.54 -7.80 -14.84
C PRO A 143 33.80 -7.91 -15.71
N VAL A 144 34.96 -7.60 -15.12
CA VAL A 144 36.26 -7.68 -15.80
C VAL A 144 37.22 -8.46 -14.90
N ILE A 145 37.95 -9.41 -15.48
CA ILE A 145 39.04 -10.11 -14.81
C ILE A 145 40.35 -9.39 -15.13
N THR A 146 41.13 -9.12 -14.08
CA THR A 146 42.46 -8.50 -14.14
C THR A 146 43.48 -9.39 -13.43
N GLY A 147 44.77 -9.14 -13.69
CA GLY A 147 45.87 -10.00 -13.25
C GLY A 147 46.42 -10.87 -14.38
N ALA A 148 47.61 -11.41 -14.19
CA ALA A 148 48.23 -12.29 -15.17
C ALA A 148 47.64 -13.71 -15.03
N ALA A 149 47.14 -14.26 -16.13
CA ALA A 149 46.68 -15.64 -16.20
C ALA A 149 47.89 -16.59 -16.26
N GLN A 150 48.60 -16.72 -15.14
CA GLN A 150 49.78 -17.55 -14.99
C GLN A 150 49.78 -18.25 -13.63
N GLU A 151 50.25 -19.49 -13.60
CA GLU A 151 50.44 -20.25 -12.37
C GLU A 151 51.19 -19.43 -11.30
N GLY A 152 50.69 -19.45 -10.07
CA GLY A 152 51.25 -18.69 -8.94
C GLY A 152 50.82 -17.23 -8.88
N GLN A 153 50.07 -16.72 -9.87
CA GLN A 153 49.47 -15.38 -9.83
C GLN A 153 48.06 -15.39 -9.22
N THR A 154 47.49 -14.21 -9.01
CA THR A 154 46.11 -14.05 -8.55
C THR A 154 45.32 -13.23 -9.56
N LEU A 155 44.14 -13.73 -9.92
CA LEU A 155 43.16 -13.00 -10.71
C LEU A 155 42.23 -12.22 -9.79
N SER A 156 41.81 -11.03 -10.23
CA SER A 156 40.84 -10.18 -9.55
C SER A 156 39.69 -9.85 -10.49
N ALA A 157 38.46 -10.12 -10.06
CA ALA A 157 37.24 -9.79 -10.76
C ALA A 157 36.63 -8.49 -10.21
N SER A 158 36.20 -7.60 -11.10
CA SER A 158 35.30 -6.51 -10.73
C SER A 158 33.86 -7.01 -10.63
N GLU A 159 33.00 -6.27 -9.92
CA GLU A 159 31.56 -6.55 -9.86
C GLU A 159 30.87 -6.35 -11.22
N GLY A 160 31.40 -5.45 -12.06
CA GLY A 160 30.69 -4.88 -13.20
C GLY A 160 29.79 -3.71 -12.77
N GLY A 161 28.90 -3.29 -13.68
CA GLY A 161 27.89 -2.26 -13.44
C GLY A 161 26.51 -2.87 -13.24
N TRP A 162 25.76 -2.37 -12.27
CA TRP A 162 24.44 -2.88 -11.91
C TRP A 162 23.45 -1.75 -11.65
N THR A 163 22.21 -1.93 -12.12
CA THR A 163 21.04 -1.16 -11.67
C THR A 163 20.18 -2.03 -10.75
N GLY A 164 19.23 -1.44 -10.05
CA GLY A 164 18.32 -2.12 -9.13
C GLY A 164 18.10 -1.31 -7.85
N THR A 165 17.13 -1.73 -7.04
CA THR A 165 16.89 -1.11 -5.74
C THR A 165 17.98 -1.50 -4.73
N SER A 166 18.54 -0.53 -4.03
CA SER A 166 19.54 -0.74 -2.98
C SER A 166 18.90 -1.28 -1.68
N PRO A 167 19.64 -2.03 -0.85
CA PRO A 167 21.03 -2.47 -1.06
C PRO A 167 21.12 -3.66 -2.03
N ILE A 168 22.13 -3.62 -2.91
CA ILE A 168 22.52 -4.75 -3.77
C ILE A 168 23.70 -5.45 -3.11
N THR A 169 23.62 -6.77 -3.02
CA THR A 169 24.68 -7.65 -2.50
C THR A 169 25.29 -8.46 -3.64
N TYR A 170 26.59 -8.76 -3.54
CA TYR A 170 27.33 -9.47 -4.58
C TYR A 170 27.93 -10.76 -4.05
N SER A 171 27.86 -11.81 -4.87
CA SER A 171 28.56 -13.07 -4.65
C SER A 171 29.26 -13.51 -5.93
N TYR A 172 30.29 -14.34 -5.76
CA TYR A 172 31.18 -14.74 -6.85
C TYR A 172 31.34 -16.26 -6.82
N GLU A 173 31.32 -16.86 -8.01
CA GLU A 173 31.66 -18.26 -8.21
C GLU A 173 32.64 -18.37 -9.36
N TRP A 174 33.78 -18.99 -9.10
CA TRP A 174 34.79 -19.24 -10.12
C TRP A 174 34.62 -20.62 -10.74
N LEU A 175 34.61 -20.66 -12.06
CA LEU A 175 34.53 -21.85 -12.88
C LEU A 175 35.86 -22.07 -13.60
N ARG A 176 36.34 -23.31 -13.60
CA ARG A 176 37.47 -23.72 -14.44
C ARG A 176 36.92 -24.29 -15.74
N CYS A 177 37.27 -23.68 -16.85
CA CYS A 177 36.76 -24.01 -18.17
C CYS A 177 37.87 -24.58 -19.06
N THR A 178 37.70 -25.84 -19.46
CA THR A 178 38.45 -26.47 -20.57
C THR A 178 37.49 -26.61 -21.76
N SER A 179 37.10 -27.84 -22.13
CA SER A 179 35.95 -28.09 -23.01
C SER A 179 34.60 -27.92 -22.30
N THR A 180 34.60 -28.04 -20.98
CA THR A 180 33.45 -27.84 -20.10
C THR A 180 33.87 -26.99 -18.91
N CYS A 181 32.92 -26.24 -18.35
CA CYS A 181 33.15 -25.44 -17.15
C CYS A 181 32.70 -26.19 -15.89
N THR A 182 33.58 -26.26 -14.90
CA THR A 182 33.28 -26.89 -13.60
C THR A 182 33.51 -25.91 -12.46
N PRO A 183 32.62 -25.86 -11.45
CA PRO A 183 32.84 -25.05 -10.25
C PRO A 183 34.13 -25.40 -9.52
N THR A 184 34.86 -24.38 -9.11
CA THR A 184 36.11 -24.53 -8.34
C THR A 184 35.87 -24.52 -6.82
N GLY A 185 34.70 -24.04 -6.39
CA GLY A 185 34.37 -23.78 -4.99
C GLY A 185 35.01 -22.51 -4.42
N VAL A 186 35.80 -21.76 -5.21
CA VAL A 186 36.36 -20.48 -4.78
C VAL A 186 35.28 -19.40 -4.87
N ALA A 187 35.08 -18.73 -3.74
CA ALA A 187 34.18 -17.59 -3.60
C ALA A 187 34.98 -16.30 -3.39
N GLY A 188 34.33 -15.17 -3.68
CA GLY A 188 34.90 -13.85 -3.55
C GLY A 188 35.55 -13.30 -4.84
N PRO A 189 35.97 -12.03 -4.81
CA PRO A 189 36.41 -11.32 -6.02
C PRO A 189 37.79 -11.74 -6.50
N THR A 190 38.53 -12.59 -5.78
CA THR A 190 39.89 -12.99 -6.13
C THR A 190 40.02 -14.50 -6.28
N TYR A 191 40.90 -14.93 -7.18
CA TYR A 191 41.18 -16.34 -7.44
C TYR A 191 42.70 -16.58 -7.56
N PRO A 192 43.31 -17.33 -6.63
CA PRO A 192 44.71 -17.72 -6.76
C PRO A 192 44.87 -18.85 -7.79
N LEU A 193 45.77 -18.69 -8.75
CA LEU A 193 46.03 -19.66 -9.81
C LEU A 193 47.05 -20.71 -9.36
N GLY A 194 46.68 -21.99 -9.47
CA GLY A 194 47.56 -23.13 -9.18
C GLY A 194 47.84 -24.00 -10.40
N VAL A 195 48.66 -25.05 -10.20
CA VAL A 195 49.03 -26.03 -11.24
C VAL A 195 47.82 -26.64 -11.96
N ALA A 196 46.71 -26.83 -11.25
CA ALA A 196 45.48 -27.44 -11.79
C ALA A 196 44.73 -26.53 -12.76
N ASP A 197 45.05 -25.24 -12.78
CA ASP A 197 44.43 -24.25 -13.67
C ASP A 197 45.16 -24.12 -15.00
N VAL A 198 46.42 -24.58 -15.10
CA VAL A 198 47.25 -24.45 -16.31
C VAL A 198 46.54 -25.06 -17.52
N GLY A 199 46.47 -24.27 -18.60
CA GLY A 199 45.75 -24.63 -19.83
C GLY A 199 44.24 -24.43 -19.78
N SER A 200 43.65 -24.09 -18.62
CA SER A 200 42.23 -23.76 -18.48
C SER A 200 42.00 -22.25 -18.54
N GLN A 201 40.81 -21.83 -18.95
CA GLN A 201 40.31 -20.47 -18.73
C GLN A 201 39.58 -20.42 -17.38
N LEU A 202 39.63 -19.29 -16.68
CA LEU A 202 38.83 -19.05 -15.49
C LEU A 202 37.67 -18.13 -15.85
N THR A 203 36.46 -18.60 -15.59
CA THR A 203 35.24 -17.80 -15.74
C THR A 203 34.70 -17.46 -14.35
N VAL A 204 34.55 -16.18 -14.05
CA VAL A 204 33.86 -15.74 -12.83
C VAL A 204 32.38 -15.49 -13.17
N VAL A 205 31.49 -15.97 -12.31
CA VAL A 205 30.07 -15.64 -12.29
C VAL A 205 29.83 -14.69 -11.12
N VAL A 206 29.48 -13.45 -11.42
CA VAL A 206 29.09 -12.45 -10.43
C VAL A 206 27.58 -12.44 -10.34
N THR A 207 27.04 -12.68 -9.14
CA THR A 207 25.60 -12.63 -8.87
C THR A 207 25.29 -11.40 -8.02
N ALA A 208 24.46 -10.50 -8.55
CA ALA A 208 23.91 -9.37 -7.83
C ALA A 208 22.51 -9.71 -7.32
N ALA A 209 22.21 -9.44 -6.05
CA ALA A 209 20.93 -9.76 -5.42
C ALA A 209 20.42 -8.62 -4.50
N ASN A 210 19.10 -8.42 -4.50
CA ASN A 210 18.37 -7.56 -3.57
C ASN A 210 17.02 -8.20 -3.18
N GLU A 211 16.17 -7.49 -2.45
CA GLU A 211 14.86 -8.01 -2.02
C GLU A 211 13.89 -8.36 -3.16
N ALA A 212 14.08 -7.81 -4.36
CA ALA A 212 13.25 -8.08 -5.53
C ALA A 212 13.73 -9.28 -6.36
N GLY A 213 14.99 -9.74 -6.17
CA GLY A 213 15.52 -10.89 -6.88
C GLY A 213 17.02 -10.78 -7.14
N SER A 214 17.50 -11.54 -8.13
CA SER A 214 18.93 -11.61 -8.48
C SER A 214 19.16 -11.75 -9.98
N ALA A 215 20.32 -11.31 -10.43
CA ALA A 215 20.81 -11.51 -11.80
C ALA A 215 22.32 -11.81 -11.80
N THR A 216 22.79 -12.48 -12.86
CA THR A 216 24.18 -12.91 -12.99
C THR A 216 24.85 -12.30 -14.22
N ALA A 217 26.14 -12.02 -14.11
CA ALA A 217 27.00 -11.64 -15.22
C ALA A 217 28.34 -12.38 -15.12
N THR A 218 28.99 -12.61 -16.26
CA THR A 218 30.20 -13.43 -16.31
C THR A 218 31.35 -12.70 -17.00
N ALA A 219 32.57 -13.03 -16.59
CA ALA A 219 33.79 -12.67 -17.31
C ALA A 219 34.73 -13.88 -17.39
N THR A 220 35.52 -13.96 -18.45
CA THR A 220 36.44 -15.08 -18.69
C THR A 220 37.85 -14.56 -18.92
N SER A 221 38.82 -15.18 -18.25
CA SER A 221 40.24 -14.88 -18.42
C SER A 221 40.80 -15.55 -19.70
N PRO A 222 41.96 -15.11 -20.19
CA PRO A 222 42.79 -15.95 -21.05
C PRO A 222 43.14 -17.30 -20.39
N ALA A 223 43.58 -18.27 -21.19
CA ALA A 223 44.05 -19.55 -20.68
C ALA A 223 45.32 -19.36 -19.81
N VAL A 224 45.38 -20.08 -18.69
CA VAL A 224 46.46 -19.95 -17.72
C VAL A 224 47.75 -20.57 -18.25
N ALA A 225 48.83 -19.79 -18.27
CA ALA A 225 50.16 -20.25 -18.61
C ALA A 225 50.84 -20.95 -17.42
N ALA A 226 51.68 -21.94 -17.71
CA ALA A 226 52.57 -22.54 -16.71
C ALA A 226 53.58 -21.51 -16.19
N LEU A 227 54.08 -21.71 -14.97
CA LEU A 227 55.21 -20.94 -14.46
C LEU A 227 56.45 -21.21 -15.33
N PRO A 228 57.26 -20.20 -15.70
CA PRO A 228 58.49 -20.44 -16.45
C PRO A 228 59.45 -21.28 -15.61
N PRO A 229 60.30 -22.12 -16.23
CA PRO A 229 61.35 -22.82 -15.51
C PRO A 229 62.22 -21.83 -14.74
N ALA A 230 62.60 -22.16 -13.50
CA ALA A 230 63.55 -21.35 -12.76
C ALA A 230 64.84 -21.21 -13.58
N ALA A 231 65.32 -19.97 -13.75
CA ALA A 231 66.60 -19.74 -14.36
C ALA A 231 67.69 -20.39 -13.49
N SER A 232 68.52 -21.25 -14.07
CA SER A 232 69.69 -21.79 -13.38
C SER A 232 70.67 -20.65 -13.06
N PRO A 233 71.25 -20.60 -11.85
CA PRO A 233 72.21 -19.56 -11.44
C PRO A 233 73.54 -19.63 -12.22
#